data_AF-A0A7X8G2H6-F1
#
_entry.id   AF-A0A7X8G2H6-F1
#
_cell.length_a   1.000
_cell.length_b   1.000
_cell.length_c   1.000
_cell.angle_alpha   90.00
_cell.angle_beta   90.00
_cell.angle_gamma   90.00
#
_symmetry.space_group_name_H-M   'P 1'
#
loop_
_entity.id
_entity.type
_entity.pdbx_description
1 polymer ?
#
loop_
_entity_poly.entity_id
_entity_poly.type
_entity_poly.pdbx_seq_one_letter_code
_entity_poly.pdbx_strand_id
1 'polypeptide(L)'
;MVHLVCGHSGTGKTRRMIEMANNAIDKIHGRMVFLEANNRHIFDLDYRIRYINTKEFGLTNEDEFQGFLCGVIATDYDIEQVYIDGLYKIAKSGKEKLEPVIERLDYLSKTFDVNFIISVNHDIEDIPEGLRDRVIS
;
A
#
# COMPACT_ATOMS: atom_id res chain seq x y z
N MET A 1 10.56 5.48 0.26
CA MET A 1 9.77 6.41 -0.58
C MET A 1 8.29 6.02 -0.56
N VAL A 2 7.38 6.92 -0.97
CA VAL A 2 5.94 6.63 -1.09
C VAL A 2 5.45 6.90 -2.52
N HIS A 3 4.89 5.89 -3.17
CA HIS A 3 4.37 5.95 -4.54
C HIS A 3 2.89 5.61 -4.63
N LEU A 4 2.22 6.22 -5.61
CA LEU A 4 0.78 6.06 -5.86
C LEU A 4 0.51 5.38 -7.20
N VAL A 5 -0.40 4.41 -7.19
CA VAL A 5 -0.97 3.77 -8.37
C VAL A 5 -2.44 4.17 -8.47
N CYS A 6 -2.75 5.06 -9.42
CA CYS A 6 -4.06 5.64 -9.62
C CYS A 6 -4.93 4.85 -10.60
N GLY A 7 -6.24 5.10 -10.56
CA GLY A 7 -7.24 4.59 -11.50
C GLY A 7 -8.54 4.17 -10.82
N HIS A 8 -9.59 3.99 -11.61
CA HIS A 8 -10.90 3.55 -11.14
C HIS A 8 -11.00 2.04 -10.83
N SER A 9 -12.06 1.63 -10.15
CA SER A 9 -12.31 0.21 -9.88
C SER A 9 -12.56 -0.52 -11.19
N GLY A 10 -11.87 -1.64 -11.40
CA GLY A 10 -11.94 -2.39 -12.67
C GLY A 10 -10.87 -2.04 -13.70
N THR A 11 -10.03 -1.02 -13.50
CA THR A 11 -8.94 -0.67 -14.43
C THR A 11 -7.70 -1.58 -14.35
N GLY A 12 -7.76 -2.66 -13.58
CA GLY A 12 -6.65 -3.61 -13.44
C GLY A 12 -5.56 -3.22 -12.43
N LYS A 13 -5.78 -2.20 -11.57
CA LYS A 13 -4.81 -1.76 -10.55
C LYS A 13 -4.22 -2.90 -9.72
N THR A 14 -5.07 -3.77 -9.16
CA THR A 14 -4.62 -4.89 -8.32
C THR A 14 -3.67 -5.82 -9.08
N ARG A 15 -4.03 -6.19 -10.32
CA ARG A 15 -3.17 -7.01 -11.19
C ARG A 15 -1.82 -6.32 -11.43
N ARG A 16 -1.83 -5.02 -11.74
CA ARG A 16 -0.61 -4.24 -11.94
C ARG A 16 0.24 -4.17 -10.67
N MET A 17 -0.36 -3.96 -9.50
CA MET A 17 0.32 -3.96 -8.20
C MET A 17 1.00 -5.31 -7.92
N ILE A 18 0.33 -6.42 -8.24
CA ILE A 18 0.89 -7.78 -8.12
C ILE A 18 2.05 -7.99 -9.09
N GLU A 19 1.89 -7.62 -10.36
CA GLU A 19 2.96 -7.69 -11.36
C GLU A 19 4.18 -6.87 -10.93
N MET A 20 3.96 -5.65 -10.39
CA MET A 20 5.03 -4.83 -9.84
C MET A 20 5.73 -5.50 -8.66
N ALA A 21 4.97 -6.07 -7.71
CA ALA A 21 5.50 -6.74 -6.54
C ALA A 21 6.34 -7.97 -6.93
N ASN A 22 5.82 -8.82 -7.82
CA ASN A 22 6.50 -10.00 -8.32
C ASN A 22 7.78 -9.65 -9.09
N ASN A 23 7.76 -8.58 -9.88
CA ASN A 23 8.96 -8.14 -10.60
C ASN A 23 10.02 -7.51 -9.68
N ALA A 24 9.59 -6.93 -8.56
CA ALA A 24 10.49 -6.28 -7.60
C ALA A 24 11.12 -7.27 -6.61
N ILE A 25 10.48 -8.42 -6.33
CA ILE A 25 10.90 -9.33 -5.25
C ILE A 25 12.31 -9.91 -5.45
N ASP A 26 12.80 -10.01 -6.68
CA ASP A 26 14.18 -10.45 -6.98
C ASP A 26 15.25 -9.42 -6.60
N LYS A 27 14.85 -8.17 -6.33
CA LYS A 27 15.73 -7.06 -5.92
C LYS A 27 15.60 -6.72 -4.45
N ILE A 28 14.66 -7.33 -3.73
CA ILE A 28 14.46 -7.15 -2.31
C ILE A 28 15.40 -8.08 -1.55
N HIS A 29 16.18 -7.54 -0.61
CA HIS A 29 17.07 -8.33 0.24
C HIS A 29 16.40 -8.77 1.54
N GLY A 30 15.56 -7.90 2.10
CA GLY A 30 14.74 -8.12 3.27
C GLY A 30 13.37 -8.72 2.94
N ARG A 31 12.31 -8.10 3.47
CA ARG A 31 10.94 -8.59 3.36
C ARG A 31 10.05 -7.66 2.55
N MET A 32 9.16 -8.27 1.77
CA MET A 32 8.07 -7.60 1.08
C MET A 32 6.74 -8.01 1.69
N VAL A 33 5.90 -7.02 2.00
CA VAL A 33 4.54 -7.22 2.52
C VAL A 33 3.52 -6.69 1.51
N PHE A 34 2.43 -7.41 1.31
CA PHE A 34 1.30 -6.99 0.48
C PHE A 34 0.01 -6.97 1.31
N LEU A 35 -0.55 -5.78 1.51
CA LEU A 35 -1.80 -5.55 2.24
C LEU A 35 -2.96 -5.41 1.25
N GLU A 36 -4.04 -6.18 1.44
CA GLU A 36 -5.27 -6.07 0.65
C GLU A 36 -6.51 -6.30 1.51
N ALA A 37 -7.64 -5.67 1.18
CA ALA A 37 -8.95 -5.93 1.81
C ALA A 37 -9.86 -6.89 1.01
N ASN A 38 -9.35 -7.59 -0.02
CA ASN A 38 -10.11 -8.62 -0.75
C ASN A 38 -9.32 -9.94 -0.82
N ASN A 39 -10.04 -11.06 -0.87
CA ASN A 39 -9.48 -12.41 -0.80
C ASN A 39 -9.22 -13.02 -2.19
N ARG A 40 -9.01 -12.22 -3.25
CA ARG A 40 -9.10 -12.70 -4.63
C ARG A 40 -7.77 -13.11 -5.27
N HIS A 41 -6.64 -12.58 -4.79
CA HIS A 41 -5.41 -12.59 -5.59
C HIS A 41 -4.17 -13.16 -4.89
N ILE A 42 -4.34 -13.86 -3.76
CA ILE A 42 -3.22 -14.44 -3.01
C ILE A 42 -2.36 -15.39 -3.87
N PHE A 43 -2.98 -16.14 -4.78
CA PHE A 43 -2.29 -17.13 -5.60
C PHE A 43 -1.49 -16.53 -6.76
N ASP A 44 -1.66 -15.24 -7.04
CA ASP A 44 -0.94 -14.55 -8.11
C ASP A 44 0.37 -13.91 -7.61
N LEU A 45 0.61 -13.88 -6.29
CA LEU A 45 1.83 -13.33 -5.69
C LEU A 45 2.94 -14.38 -5.59
N ASP A 46 4.19 -13.96 -5.78
CA ASP A 46 5.37 -14.75 -5.48
C ASP A 46 5.34 -15.19 -4.00
N TYR A 47 5.63 -16.46 -3.74
CA TYR A 47 5.55 -17.07 -2.41
C TYR A 47 6.45 -16.40 -1.35
N ARG A 48 7.46 -15.63 -1.78
CA ARG A 48 8.33 -14.84 -0.88
C ARG A 48 7.64 -13.59 -0.34
N ILE A 49 6.57 -13.13 -0.98
CA ILE A 49 5.83 -11.93 -0.61
C ILE A 49 4.83 -12.30 0.49
N ARG A 50 4.91 -11.63 1.63
CA ARG A 50 3.98 -11.84 2.73
C ARG A 50 2.65 -11.13 2.45
N TYR A 51 1.64 -11.90 2.07
CA TYR A 51 0.29 -11.40 1.94
C TYR A 51 -0.40 -11.26 3.31
N ILE A 52 -1.14 -10.17 3.49
CA ILE A 52 -1.95 -9.91 4.69
C ILE A 52 -3.32 -9.38 4.25
N ASN A 53 -4.37 -10.10 4.64
CA ASN A 53 -5.75 -9.69 4.42
C ASN A 53 -6.20 -8.73 5.53
N THR A 54 -6.22 -7.44 5.26
CA THR A 54 -6.57 -6.42 6.26
C THR A 54 -8.03 -6.48 6.70
N LYS A 55 -8.90 -7.14 5.90
CA LYS A 55 -10.32 -7.33 6.25
C LYS A 55 -10.50 -8.20 7.50
N GLU A 56 -9.57 -9.12 7.76
CA GLU A 56 -9.62 -10.03 8.92
C GLU A 56 -9.43 -9.29 10.26
N PHE A 57 -8.87 -8.08 10.23
CA PHE A 57 -8.59 -7.27 11.41
C PHE A 57 -9.67 -6.23 11.71
N GLY A 58 -10.69 -6.10 10.86
CA GLY A 58 -11.86 -5.26 11.12
C GLY A 58 -11.57 -3.75 11.19
N LEU A 59 -10.56 -3.26 10.46
CA LEU A 59 -10.19 -1.83 10.45
C LEU A 59 -11.35 -0.94 9.98
N THR A 60 -11.65 0.10 10.75
CA THR A 60 -12.83 0.97 10.59
C THR A 60 -12.51 2.43 10.28
N ASN A 61 -11.26 2.85 10.42
CA ASN A 61 -10.80 4.21 10.18
C ASN A 61 -9.29 4.26 9.87
N GLU A 62 -8.79 5.45 9.53
CA GLU A 62 -7.39 5.68 9.17
C GLU A 62 -6.42 5.48 10.33
N ASP A 63 -6.81 5.80 11.56
CA ASP A 63 -5.94 5.69 12.74
C ASP A 63 -5.69 4.21 13.08
N GLU A 64 -6.73 3.38 12.99
CA GLU A 64 -6.63 1.92 13.13
C GLU A 64 -5.74 1.32 12.05
N PHE A 65 -5.89 1.77 10.79
CA PHE A 65 -5.00 1.35 9.71
C PHE A 65 -3.54 1.75 9.97
N GLN A 66 -3.30 2.97 10.43
CA GLN A 66 -1.94 3.42 10.76
C GLN A 66 -1.35 2.61 11.91
N GLY A 67 -2.12 2.35 12.97
CA GLY A 67 -1.70 1.52 14.09
C GLY A 67 -1.38 0.09 13.65
N PHE A 68 -2.23 -0.49 12.79
CA PHE A 68 -2.01 -1.79 12.19
C PHE A 68 -0.70 -1.84 11.39
N LEU A 69 -0.47 -0.88 10.51
CA LEU A 69 0.74 -0.81 9.70
C LEU A 69 1.99 -0.62 10.57
N CYS A 70 1.92 0.22 11.62
CA CYS A 70 3.01 0.36 12.59
C CYS A 70 3.32 -0.98 13.27
N GLY A 71 2.29 -1.76 13.64
CA GLY A 71 2.46 -3.09 14.21
C GLY A 71 3.11 -4.08 13.24
N VAL A 72 2.74 -4.04 11.96
CA VAL A 72 3.37 -4.86 10.91
C VAL A 72 4.87 -4.56 10.81
N ILE A 73 5.24 -3.28 10.73
CA ILE A 73 6.65 -2.84 10.65
C ILE A 73 7.40 -3.18 11.95
N ALA A 74 6.80 -2.93 13.12
CA ALA A 74 7.43 -3.21 14.41
C ALA A 74 7.67 -4.71 14.68
N THR A 75 6.97 -5.59 13.96
CA THR A 75 7.17 -7.04 14.07
C THR A 75 8.38 -7.51 13.27
N ASP A 76 8.78 -6.77 12.23
CA ASP A 76 9.81 -7.16 11.30
C ASP A 76 10.49 -5.93 10.71
N TYR A 77 11.64 -5.57 11.29
CA TYR A 77 12.45 -4.43 10.86
C TYR A 77 13.23 -4.70 9.56
N ASP A 78 13.22 -5.93 9.04
CA ASP A 78 13.80 -6.26 7.74
C ASP A 78 12.82 -5.99 6.58
N ILE A 79 11.61 -5.46 6.85
CA ILE A 79 10.69 -5.04 5.79
C ILE A 79 11.30 -3.90 4.99
N GLU A 80 11.53 -4.13 3.69
CA GLU A 80 12.05 -3.11 2.76
C GLU A 80 10.93 -2.47 1.93
N GLN A 81 9.85 -3.22 1.67
CA GLN A 81 8.80 -2.78 0.76
C GLN A 81 7.42 -3.27 1.17
N VAL A 82 6.45 -2.35 1.16
CA VAL A 82 5.05 -2.62 1.47
C VAL A 82 4.16 -2.14 0.35
N TYR A 83 3.36 -3.06 -0.19
CA TYR A 83 2.26 -2.76 -1.09
C TYR A 83 0.96 -2.61 -0.30
N ILE A 84 0.17 -1.59 -0.59
CA ILE A 84 -1.13 -1.31 0.03
C ILE A 84 -2.16 -1.19 -1.09
N ASP A 85 -2.88 -2.27 -1.39
CA ASP A 85 -3.88 -2.28 -2.44
C ASP A 85 -5.28 -1.93 -1.91
N GLY A 86 -5.80 -0.80 -2.39
CA GLY A 86 -7.13 -0.31 -2.07
C GLY A 86 -7.19 0.48 -0.77
N LEU A 87 -6.32 1.49 -0.62
CA LEU A 87 -6.19 2.28 0.62
C LEU A 87 -7.54 2.69 1.22
N TYR A 88 -8.43 3.32 0.45
CA TYR A 88 -9.74 3.78 0.96
C TYR A 88 -10.64 2.66 1.46
N LYS A 89 -10.53 1.46 0.88
CA LYS A 89 -11.29 0.29 1.35
C LYS A 89 -10.79 -0.18 2.71
N ILE A 90 -9.48 -0.10 2.92
CA ILE A 90 -8.77 -0.53 4.13
C ILE A 90 -8.97 0.50 5.25
N ALA A 91 -8.65 1.77 4.99
CA ALA A 91 -8.70 2.85 5.96
C ALA A 91 -10.11 3.41 6.18
N LYS A 92 -11.12 2.98 5.40
CA LYS A 92 -12.49 3.54 5.41
C LYS A 92 -12.55 5.07 5.35
N SER A 93 -11.52 5.66 4.75
CA SER A 93 -11.30 7.09 4.74
C SER A 93 -11.80 7.72 3.45
N GLY A 94 -12.12 9.01 3.50
CA GLY A 94 -12.42 9.80 2.32
C GLY A 94 -11.17 10.37 1.66
N LYS A 95 -11.36 10.98 0.48
CA LYS A 95 -10.30 11.59 -0.33
C LYS A 95 -9.53 12.67 0.45
N GLU A 96 -10.21 13.40 1.31
CA GLU A 96 -9.67 14.44 2.20
C GLU A 96 -8.63 13.93 3.20
N LYS A 97 -8.59 12.61 3.44
CA LYS A 97 -7.61 11.98 4.33
C LYS A 97 -6.38 11.45 3.60
N LEU A 98 -6.31 11.56 2.27
CA LEU A 98 -5.18 11.05 1.51
C LEU A 98 -3.87 11.72 1.92
N GLU A 99 -3.81 13.05 1.92
CA GLU A 99 -2.60 13.81 2.30
C GLU A 99 -2.08 13.45 3.70
N PRO A 100 -2.90 13.51 4.77
CA PRO A 100 -2.46 13.09 6.10
C PRO A 100 -1.93 11.65 6.17
N VAL A 101 -2.56 10.72 5.44
CA VAL A 101 -2.09 9.33 5.38
C VAL A 101 -0.73 9.25 4.67
N ILE A 102 -0.54 9.97 3.56
CA ILE A 102 0.74 9.98 2.84
C ILE A 102 1.84 10.63 3.67
N GLU A 103 1.57 11.71 4.39
CA GLU A 103 2.53 12.33 5.33
C GLU A 103 2.97 11.35 6.42
N ARG A 104 2.03 10.58 6.98
CA ARG A 104 2.35 9.53 7.94
C ARG A 104 3.23 8.44 7.33
N LEU A 105 2.93 8.00 6.11
CA LEU A 105 3.71 7.00 5.40
C LEU A 105 5.10 7.50 5.04
N ASP A 106 5.25 8.79 4.70
CA ASP A 106 6.54 9.42 4.48
C ASP A 106 7.39 9.41 5.75
N TYR A 107 6.78 9.70 6.91
CA TYR A 107 7.46 9.59 8.20
C TYR A 107 7.94 8.16 8.45
N LEU A 108 7.07 7.16 8.29
CA LEU A 108 7.43 5.75 8.51
C LEU A 108 8.51 5.30 7.53
N SER A 109 8.40 5.73 6.28
CA SER A 109 9.34 5.43 5.21
C SER A 109 10.74 5.92 5.55
N LYS A 110 10.87 7.16 5.99
CA LYS A 110 12.17 7.74 6.39
C LYS A 110 12.73 7.14 7.67
N THR A 111 11.84 6.79 8.61
CA THR A 111 12.24 6.29 9.93
C THR A 111 12.75 4.86 9.88
N PHE A 112 12.12 4.02 9.05
CA PHE A 112 12.38 2.58 9.01
C PHE A 112 12.98 2.11 7.68
N ASP A 113 13.31 3.04 6.78
CA ASP A 113 13.82 2.77 5.42
C ASP A 113 12.91 1.84 4.60
N VAL A 114 11.60 2.04 4.72
CA VAL A 114 10.57 1.23 4.03
C VAL A 114 10.04 1.96 2.81
N ASN A 115 9.90 1.26 1.68
CA ASN A 115 9.23 1.77 0.49
C ASN A 115 7.75 1.39 0.46
N PHE A 116 6.86 2.35 0.22
CA PHE A 116 5.43 2.13 0.13
C PHE A 116 4.94 2.33 -1.31
N ILE A 117 4.17 1.37 -1.81
CA ILE A 117 3.44 1.47 -3.07
C ILE A 117 1.97 1.31 -2.75
N ILE A 118 1.15 2.29 -3.11
CA ILE A 118 -0.24 2.39 -2.65
C ILE A 118 -1.16 2.53 -3.84
N SER A 119 -2.21 1.71 -3.91
CA SER A 119 -3.26 1.92 -4.91
C SER A 119 -4.38 2.80 -4.34
N VAL A 120 -4.78 3.79 -5.13
CA VAL A 120 -5.85 4.74 -4.82
C VAL A 120 -6.93 4.65 -5.89
N ASN A 121 -8.20 4.67 -5.46
CA ASN A 121 -9.35 4.50 -6.35
C ASN A 121 -9.83 5.84 -6.94
N HIS A 122 -8.90 6.58 -7.54
CA HIS A 122 -9.09 7.91 -8.10
C HIS A 122 -8.19 8.07 -9.31
N ASP A 123 -8.60 8.87 -10.29
CA ASP A 123 -7.72 9.24 -11.41
C ASP A 123 -6.68 10.27 -10.98
N ILE A 124 -5.65 10.49 -11.79
CA ILE A 124 -4.56 11.42 -11.44
C ILE A 124 -5.07 12.86 -11.24
N GLU A 125 -6.11 13.24 -11.95
CA GLU A 125 -6.76 14.55 -11.88
C GLU A 125 -7.40 14.78 -10.51
N ASP A 126 -7.86 13.70 -9.88
CA ASP A 126 -8.42 13.72 -8.54
C ASP A 126 -7.34 13.83 -7.45
N ILE A 127 -6.11 13.41 -7.72
CA ILE A 127 -5.04 13.46 -6.71
C ILE A 127 -4.65 14.91 -6.45
N PRO A 128 -4.51 15.32 -5.17
CA PRO A 128 -4.00 16.64 -4.82
C PRO A 128 -2.70 16.96 -5.53
N GLU A 129 -2.55 18.19 -6.01
CA GLU A 129 -1.45 18.59 -6.90
C GLU A 129 -0.07 18.25 -6.33
N GLY A 130 0.13 18.47 -5.03
CA GLY A 130 1.38 18.18 -4.33
C GLY A 130 1.72 16.70 -4.16
N LEU A 131 0.85 15.78 -4.58
CA LEU A 131 1.08 14.34 -4.56
C LEU A 131 1.19 13.72 -5.96
N ARG A 132 0.95 14.49 -7.03
CA ARG A 132 0.91 13.98 -8.41
C ARG A 132 2.26 13.48 -8.91
N ASP A 133 3.35 14.04 -8.40
CA ASP A 133 4.73 13.61 -8.67
C ASP A 133 5.06 12.21 -8.12
N ARG A 134 4.26 11.72 -7.17
CA ARG A 134 4.38 10.38 -6.59
C ARG A 134 3.64 9.31 -7.39
N VAL A 135 2.83 9.72 -8.39
CA VAL A 135 2.04 8.80 -9.19
C VAL A 135 2.93 8.09 -10.20
N ILE A 136 2.85 6.76 -10.23
CA ILE A 136 3.66 5.91 -11.11
C ILE A 136 2.75 5.06 -12.02
N SER A 137 3.27 4.70 -13.19
CA SER A 137 2.64 3.84 -14.21
C SER A 137 3.18 2.40 -14.23
#